data_AF-H2XMG0-F1
#
_entry.id   AF-H2XMG0-F1
#
_cell.length_a   1.000
_cell.length_b   1.000
_cell.length_c   1.000
_cell.angle_alpha   90.00
_cell.angle_beta   90.00
_cell.angle_gamma   90.00
#
_symmetry.space_group_name_H-M   'P 1'
#
loop_
_entity.id
_entity.type
_entity.pdbx_description
1 polymer ?
#
loop_
_entity_poly.entity_id
_entity_poly.type
_entity_poly.pdbx_seq_one_letter_code
_entity_poly.pdbx_strand_id
1 'polypeptide(L)'
;MRIKEKRRAALDKNLKKVNLPNRHRPGMFNFLNKALGDKKKTPTKPKFQLQEAVKVKDLNNRTISRKINQELVKNESKIKQVQSRVKKLKESVARNRERNPSVAKKLQVKLNEAMLELKSIKTENTAIEQQQKRAATHRKMAEF
;
A
#
# COMPACT_ATOMS: atom_id res chain seq x y z
N MET A 1 12.82 -56.37 -18.23
CA MET A 1 12.35 -55.61 -17.04
C MET A 1 13.23 -55.93 -15.84
N ARG A 2 13.48 -54.91 -15.01
CA ARG A 2 13.92 -54.94 -13.60
C ARG A 2 15.27 -55.58 -13.27
N ILE A 3 16.29 -54.72 -13.13
CA ILE A 3 17.53 -55.10 -12.46
C ILE A 3 18.03 -53.93 -11.58
N LYS A 4 18.01 -54.18 -10.26
CA LYS A 4 18.90 -53.64 -9.20
C LYS A 4 18.62 -52.26 -8.61
N GLU A 5 17.65 -52.22 -7.69
CA GLU A 5 17.87 -51.58 -6.39
C GLU A 5 19.05 -52.27 -5.68
N LYS A 6 20.12 -51.53 -5.38
CA LYS A 6 21.13 -51.78 -4.33
C LYS A 6 22.35 -50.90 -4.57
N ARG A 7 22.29 -49.59 -4.27
CA ARG A 7 23.47 -48.74 -3.96
C ARG A 7 23.09 -47.51 -3.11
N ARG A 8 22.24 -47.69 -2.10
CA ARG A 8 22.20 -46.78 -0.94
C ARG A 8 23.14 -47.38 0.11
N ALA A 9 24.16 -46.63 0.52
CA ALA A 9 25.10 -46.89 1.63
C ALA A 9 26.60 -46.95 1.25
N ALA A 10 27.06 -46.12 0.30
CA ALA A 10 28.49 -45.84 0.19
C ALA A 10 28.69 -44.50 -0.52
N LEU A 11 28.63 -43.39 0.23
CA LEU A 11 29.35 -42.13 -0.04
C LEU A 11 29.30 -41.24 1.22
N ASP A 12 29.53 -41.84 2.39
CA ASP A 12 30.09 -41.12 3.55
C ASP A 12 31.55 -40.80 3.23
N LYS A 13 31.75 -39.72 2.46
CA LYS A 13 33.05 -39.13 2.21
C LYS A 13 32.93 -37.61 2.34
N ASN A 14 33.36 -37.12 3.50
CA ASN A 14 34.05 -35.85 3.66
C ASN A 14 33.38 -34.59 3.07
N LEU A 15 32.25 -34.18 3.64
CA LEU A 15 31.92 -32.76 3.69
C LEU A 15 32.43 -32.19 5.01
N LYS A 16 33.72 -31.84 5.00
CA LYS A 16 34.33 -30.96 6.00
C LYS A 16 33.40 -29.76 6.20
N LYS A 17 32.89 -29.59 7.42
CA LYS A 17 32.30 -28.33 7.87
C LYS A 17 33.38 -27.26 7.75
N VAL A 18 33.37 -26.52 6.64
CA VAL A 18 34.16 -25.30 6.53
C VAL A 18 33.49 -24.31 7.47
N ASN A 19 34.10 -24.11 8.64
CA ASN A 19 33.87 -22.92 9.44
C ASN A 19 34.29 -21.72 8.59
N LEU A 20 33.36 -21.18 7.81
CA LEU A 20 33.56 -19.86 7.23
C LEU A 20 33.58 -18.89 8.41
N PRO A 21 34.69 -18.17 8.65
CA PRO A 21 34.62 -17.03 9.54
C PRO A 21 33.56 -16.10 8.95
N ASN A 22 32.64 -15.69 9.82
CA ASN A 22 31.61 -14.69 9.61
C ASN A 22 32.23 -13.41 9.01
N ARG A 23 32.46 -13.42 7.71
CA ARG A 23 32.83 -12.24 6.94
C ARG A 23 31.51 -11.57 6.63
N HIS A 24 31.13 -10.62 7.48
CA HIS A 24 30.20 -9.56 7.10
C HIS A 24 30.75 -8.92 5.82
N ARG A 25 30.27 -9.39 4.66
CA ARG A 25 30.45 -8.65 3.42
C ARG A 25 29.67 -7.35 3.61
N PRO A 26 30.27 -6.18 3.37
CA PRO A 26 29.54 -4.93 3.43
C PRO A 26 28.55 -4.88 2.28
N GLY A 27 27.35 -5.40 2.50
CA GLY A 27 26.24 -5.26 1.56
C GLY A 27 25.72 -3.82 1.61
N MET A 28 25.23 -3.31 0.49
CA MET A 28 24.61 -1.98 0.36
C MET A 28 23.48 -1.72 1.39
N PHE A 29 22.95 -2.78 2.01
CA PHE A 29 21.93 -2.72 3.05
C PHE A 29 22.48 -2.65 4.49
N ASN A 30 23.80 -2.54 4.68
CA ASN A 30 24.39 -2.35 6.00
C ASN A 30 23.90 -1.07 6.69
N PHE A 31 23.53 -0.04 5.93
CA PHE A 31 22.88 1.15 6.46
C PHE A 31 21.57 0.79 7.19
N LEU A 32 20.77 -0.10 6.60
CA LEU A 32 19.52 -0.57 7.19
C LEU A 32 19.77 -1.45 8.42
N ASN A 33 20.76 -2.34 8.40
CA ASN A 33 21.08 -3.16 9.59
C ASN A 33 21.60 -2.30 10.76
N LYS A 34 22.37 -1.24 10.46
CA LYS A 34 22.85 -0.28 11.45
C LYS A 34 21.72 0.61 11.99
N ALA A 35 20.76 0.99 11.14
CA ALA A 35 19.58 1.78 11.52
C ALA A 35 18.52 0.93 12.27
N LEU A 36 18.40 -0.36 11.93
CA LEU A 36 17.48 -1.31 12.56
C LEU A 36 18.08 -1.99 13.80
N GLY A 37 19.37 -1.77 14.06
CA GLY A 37 20.07 -2.22 15.24
C GLY A 37 20.29 -3.74 15.24
N ASP A 38 21.49 -4.17 14.86
CA ASP A 38 22.05 -5.48 15.20
C ASP A 38 22.24 -5.58 16.73
N LYS A 39 21.12 -5.64 17.46
CA LYS A 39 21.08 -5.81 18.90
C LYS A 39 21.31 -7.29 19.19
N LYS A 40 22.58 -7.69 19.33
CA LYS A 40 22.91 -8.86 20.15
C LYS A 40 22.30 -8.62 21.53
N LYS A 41 21.37 -9.50 21.90
CA LYS A 41 20.49 -9.41 23.07
C LYS A 41 21.30 -9.22 24.37
N THR A 42 21.35 -8.01 24.87
CA THR A 42 21.42 -7.75 26.32
C THR A 42 19.99 -7.56 26.82
N PRO A 43 19.52 -8.29 27.86
CA PRO A 43 18.17 -8.12 28.38
C PRO A 43 18.10 -6.87 29.25
N THR A 44 18.27 -5.70 28.66
CA THR A 44 17.85 -4.44 29.28
C THR A 44 16.35 -4.35 29.13
N LYS A 45 15.64 -4.56 30.24
CA LYS A 45 14.18 -4.38 30.38
C LYS A 45 13.76 -3.12 29.62
N PRO A 46 12.92 -3.20 28.58
CA PRO A 46 12.42 -2.00 27.95
C PRO A 46 11.55 -1.25 28.97
N LYS A 47 12.02 -0.09 29.43
CA LYS A 47 11.17 0.94 30.03
C LYS A 47 10.31 1.57 28.94
N PHE A 48 9.48 0.78 28.28
CA PHE A 48 8.28 1.28 27.65
C PHE A 48 7.15 0.84 28.57
N GLN A 49 6.76 1.72 29.49
CA GLN A 49 5.44 1.64 30.08
C GLN A 49 4.47 1.76 28.90
N LEU A 50 3.95 0.61 28.45
CA LEU A 50 2.75 0.58 27.64
C LEU A 50 1.71 1.34 28.46
N GLN A 51 1.33 2.51 27.94
CA GLN A 51 0.24 3.30 28.51
C GLN A 51 -0.92 2.35 28.79
N GLU A 52 -1.30 2.38 30.06
CA GLU A 52 -2.32 1.57 30.69
C GLU A 52 -3.56 1.48 29.81
N ALA A 53 -4.04 0.24 29.62
CA ALA A 53 -5.40 -0.10 29.23
C ALA A 53 -6.12 0.94 28.34
N VAL A 54 -5.60 1.20 27.13
CA VAL A 54 -6.42 1.88 26.13
C VAL A 54 -7.63 0.98 25.87
N LYS A 55 -8.82 1.41 26.31
CA LYS A 55 -10.07 0.66 26.15
C LYS A 55 -10.16 0.24 24.68
N VAL A 56 -10.44 -1.03 24.39
CA VAL A 56 -10.50 -1.58 23.02
C VAL A 56 -11.37 -0.73 22.08
N LYS A 57 -12.41 -0.08 22.62
CA LYS A 57 -13.26 0.89 21.90
C LYS A 57 -12.48 2.09 21.36
N ASP A 58 -11.51 2.64 22.09
CA ASP A 58 -10.73 3.80 21.68
C ASP A 58 -9.70 3.45 20.59
N LEU A 59 -9.15 2.23 20.63
CA LEU A 59 -8.29 1.72 19.57
C LEU A 59 -9.07 1.50 18.26
N ASN A 60 -10.26 0.92 18.35
CA ASN A 60 -11.14 0.68 17.20
C ASN A 60 -11.58 2.01 16.54
N ASN A 61 -11.91 3.03 17.32
CA ASN A 61 -12.26 4.33 16.78
C ASN A 61 -11.06 4.99 16.07
N ARG A 62 -9.86 4.90 16.63
CA ARG A 62 -8.62 5.42 16.00
C ARG A 62 -8.24 4.68 14.71
N THR A 63 -8.52 3.39 14.59
CA THR A 63 -8.26 2.63 13.35
C THR A 63 -9.29 2.97 12.29
N ILE A 64 -10.56 3.13 12.65
CA ILE A 64 -11.63 3.55 11.74
C ILE A 64 -11.37 4.95 11.18
N SER A 65 -11.04 5.94 12.03
CA SER A 65 -10.70 7.29 11.56
C SER A 65 -9.47 7.31 10.65
N ARG A 66 -8.44 6.50 10.95
CA ARG A 66 -7.28 6.36 10.07
C ARG A 66 -7.65 5.77 8.71
N LYS A 67 -8.50 4.74 8.68
CA LYS A 67 -8.95 4.12 7.44
C LYS A 67 -9.73 5.11 6.57
N ILE A 68 -10.66 5.86 7.16
CA ILE A 68 -11.43 6.91 6.48
C ILE A 68 -10.49 7.96 5.87
N ASN A 69 -9.52 8.46 6.64
CA ASN A 69 -8.55 9.44 6.12
C ASN A 69 -7.69 8.87 4.99
N GLN A 70 -7.26 7.61 5.10
CA GLN A 70 -6.51 6.95 4.03
C GLN A 70 -7.36 6.81 2.76
N GLU A 71 -8.65 6.53 2.87
CA GLU A 71 -9.56 6.45 1.73
C GLU A 71 -9.76 7.82 1.07
N LEU A 72 -9.95 8.90 1.85
CA LEU A 72 -10.03 10.27 1.33
C LEU A 72 -8.77 10.65 0.52
N VAL A 73 -7.58 10.43 1.08
CA VAL A 73 -6.31 10.75 0.38
C VAL A 73 -6.14 9.90 -0.89
N LYS A 74 -6.52 8.62 -0.84
CA LYS A 74 -6.51 7.75 -2.03
C LYS A 74 -7.47 8.29 -3.09
N ASN A 75 -8.69 8.66 -2.72
CA ASN A 75 -9.69 9.18 -3.65
C ASN A 75 -9.27 10.52 -4.27
N GLU A 76 -8.68 11.43 -3.48
CA GLU A 76 -8.10 12.67 -4.00
C GLU A 76 -7.01 12.41 -5.06
N SER A 77 -6.14 11.44 -4.82
CA SER A 77 -5.08 11.08 -5.77
C SER A 77 -5.68 10.55 -7.09
N LYS A 78 -6.71 9.70 -7.00
CA LYS A 78 -7.46 9.19 -8.16
C LYS A 78 -8.17 10.32 -8.90
N ILE A 79 -8.79 11.26 -8.19
CA ILE A 79 -9.45 12.44 -8.77
C ILE A 79 -8.45 13.24 -9.61
N LYS A 80 -7.26 13.54 -9.06
CA LYS A 80 -6.21 14.27 -9.79
C LYS A 80 -5.74 13.52 -11.03
N GLN A 81 -5.58 12.20 -10.92
CA GLN A 81 -5.20 11.35 -12.05
C GLN A 81 -6.25 11.37 -13.17
N VAL A 82 -7.52 11.17 -12.83
CA VAL A 82 -8.63 11.17 -13.79
C VAL A 82 -8.83 12.56 -14.39
N GLN A 83 -8.70 13.64 -13.63
CA GLN A 83 -8.73 15.01 -14.15
C GLN A 83 -7.63 15.27 -15.19
N SER A 84 -6.41 14.82 -14.93
CA SER A 84 -5.30 14.89 -15.90
C SER A 84 -5.64 14.11 -17.17
N ARG A 85 -6.19 12.89 -17.02
CA ARG A 85 -6.63 12.05 -18.15
C ARG A 85 -7.73 12.73 -18.97
N VAL A 86 -8.74 13.30 -18.32
CA VAL A 86 -9.82 14.07 -18.96
C VAL A 86 -9.25 15.24 -19.76
N LYS A 87 -8.30 15.99 -19.20
CA LYS A 87 -7.63 17.10 -19.91
C LYS A 87 -6.92 16.61 -21.18
N LYS A 88 -6.09 15.57 -21.06
CA LYS A 88 -5.36 14.97 -22.20
C LYS A 88 -6.31 14.42 -23.27
N LEU A 89 -7.43 13.80 -22.87
CA LEU A 89 -8.44 13.29 -23.80
C LEU A 89 -9.14 14.43 -24.52
N LYS A 90 -9.52 15.51 -23.84
CA LYS A 90 -10.11 16.71 -24.48
C LYS A 90 -9.18 17.31 -25.54
N GLU A 91 -7.90 17.48 -25.20
CA GLU A 91 -6.89 17.97 -26.16
C GLU A 91 -6.73 17.02 -27.35
N SER A 92 -6.78 15.71 -27.11
CA SER A 92 -6.66 14.70 -28.18
C SER A 92 -7.92 14.63 -29.06
N VAL A 93 -9.10 14.83 -28.51
CA VAL A 93 -10.34 14.99 -29.29
C VAL A 93 -10.25 16.23 -30.16
N ALA A 94 -9.86 17.38 -29.60
CA ALA A 94 -9.74 18.64 -30.34
C ALA A 94 -8.78 18.51 -31.54
N ARG A 95 -7.60 17.90 -31.32
CA ARG A 95 -6.60 17.69 -32.39
C ARG A 95 -7.05 16.74 -33.50
N ASN A 96 -7.85 15.73 -33.17
CA ASN A 96 -8.27 14.70 -34.14
C ASN A 96 -9.62 15.01 -34.80
N ARG A 97 -10.37 16.00 -34.32
CA ARG A 97 -11.71 16.33 -34.83
C ARG A 97 -11.72 16.62 -36.32
N GLU A 98 -10.69 17.33 -36.80
CA GLU A 98 -10.53 17.70 -38.22
C GLU A 98 -9.76 16.64 -39.01
N ARG A 99 -8.70 16.07 -38.44
CA ARG A 99 -7.79 15.15 -39.15
C ARG A 99 -8.31 13.72 -39.25
N ASN A 100 -8.99 13.22 -38.22
CA ASN A 100 -9.45 11.83 -38.17
C ASN A 100 -10.74 11.71 -37.34
N PRO A 101 -11.91 11.92 -37.97
CA PRO A 101 -13.19 11.99 -37.26
C PRO A 101 -13.61 10.66 -36.62
N SER A 102 -13.21 9.53 -37.20
CA SER A 102 -13.47 8.19 -36.63
C SER A 102 -12.73 8.00 -35.30
N VAL A 103 -11.44 8.39 -35.26
CA VAL A 103 -10.65 8.38 -34.03
C VAL A 103 -11.18 9.38 -33.01
N ALA A 104 -11.59 10.59 -33.45
CA ALA A 104 -12.18 11.59 -32.58
C ALA A 104 -13.46 11.07 -31.88
N LYS A 105 -14.34 10.35 -32.59
CA LYS A 105 -15.53 9.70 -32.00
C LYS A 105 -15.15 8.70 -30.92
N LYS A 106 -14.15 7.83 -31.16
CA LYS A 106 -13.67 6.87 -30.15
C LYS A 106 -13.07 7.57 -28.92
N LEU A 107 -12.33 8.66 -29.12
CA LEU A 107 -11.77 9.46 -28.02
C LEU A 107 -12.87 10.18 -27.22
N GLN A 108 -13.95 10.61 -27.88
CA GLN A 108 -15.11 11.23 -27.22
C GLN A 108 -15.82 10.23 -26.29
N VAL A 109 -15.97 8.98 -26.71
CA VAL A 109 -16.53 7.91 -25.85
C VAL A 109 -15.66 7.73 -24.61
N LYS A 110 -14.34 7.58 -24.77
CA LYS A 110 -13.40 7.47 -23.65
C LYS A 110 -13.40 8.70 -22.74
N LEU A 111 -13.62 9.89 -23.28
CA LEU A 111 -13.74 11.12 -22.51
C LEU A 111 -15.00 11.09 -21.63
N ASN A 112 -16.13 10.66 -22.20
CA ASN A 112 -17.39 10.55 -21.46
C ASN A 112 -17.27 9.50 -20.33
N GLU A 113 -16.67 8.34 -20.62
CA GLU A 113 -16.37 7.31 -19.61
C GLU A 113 -15.53 7.88 -18.46
N ALA A 114 -14.41 8.57 -18.77
CA ALA A 114 -13.55 9.18 -17.76
C ALA A 114 -14.27 10.28 -16.95
N MET A 115 -15.22 11.01 -17.56
CA MET A 115 -16.04 11.99 -16.85
C MET A 115 -17.06 11.33 -15.91
N LEU A 116 -17.64 10.19 -16.29
CA LEU A 116 -18.53 9.41 -15.42
C LEU A 116 -17.75 8.83 -14.23
N GLU A 117 -16.57 8.27 -14.48
CA GLU A 117 -15.65 7.78 -13.45
C GLU A 117 -15.31 8.90 -12.45
N LEU A 118 -14.97 10.10 -12.94
CA LEU A 118 -14.70 11.25 -12.09
C LEU A 118 -15.90 11.64 -11.22
N LYS A 119 -17.12 11.58 -11.76
CA LYS A 119 -18.34 11.87 -11.00
C LYS A 119 -18.57 10.84 -9.90
N SER A 120 -18.43 9.55 -10.23
CA SER A 120 -18.56 8.45 -9.25
C SER A 120 -17.56 8.62 -8.09
N ILE A 121 -16.28 8.83 -8.38
CA ILE A 121 -15.27 9.00 -7.32
C ILE A 121 -15.57 10.23 -6.46
N LYS A 122 -16.02 11.34 -7.05
CA LYS A 122 -16.42 12.53 -6.28
C LYS A 122 -17.62 12.26 -5.38
N THR A 123 -18.63 11.54 -5.87
CA THR A 123 -19.80 11.18 -5.07
C THR A 123 -19.41 10.30 -3.88
N GLU A 124 -18.54 9.31 -4.09
CA GLU A 124 -17.99 8.47 -3.03
C GLU A 124 -17.20 9.31 -2.00
N ASN A 125 -16.34 10.22 -2.47
CA ASN A 125 -15.57 11.09 -1.58
C ASN A 125 -16.48 11.95 -0.69
N THR A 126 -17.52 12.56 -1.27
CA THR A 126 -18.48 13.37 -0.50
C THR A 126 -19.26 12.55 0.53
N ALA A 127 -19.60 11.29 0.23
CA ALA A 127 -20.25 10.41 1.18
C ALA A 127 -19.34 10.08 2.37
N ILE A 128 -18.05 9.81 2.10
CA ILE A 128 -17.04 9.55 3.13
C ILE A 128 -16.82 10.80 3.99
N GLU A 129 -16.74 11.99 3.39
CA GLU A 129 -16.64 13.27 4.12
C GLU A 129 -17.85 13.50 5.04
N GLN A 130 -19.07 13.19 4.57
CA GLN A 130 -20.27 13.27 5.40
C GLN A 130 -20.22 12.27 6.58
N GLN A 131 -19.76 11.05 6.34
CA GLN A 131 -19.56 10.06 7.40
C GLN A 131 -18.53 10.54 8.44
N GLN A 132 -17.44 11.16 7.99
CA GLN A 132 -16.44 11.76 8.87
C GLN A 132 -17.03 12.89 9.73
N LYS A 133 -17.84 13.78 9.14
CA LYS A 133 -18.53 14.86 9.87
C LYS A 133 -19.48 14.32 10.94
N ARG A 134 -20.27 13.28 10.61
CA ARG A 134 -21.15 12.61 11.58
C ARG A 134 -20.36 11.96 12.72
N ALA A 135 -19.26 11.27 12.40
CA ALA A 135 -18.40 10.69 13.41
C ALA A 135 -17.78 11.77 14.34
N ALA A 136 -17.40 12.91 13.78
CA ALA A 136 -16.88 14.05 14.55
C ALA A 136 -17.95 14.65 15.47
N THR A 137 -19.21 14.79 15.02
CA THR A 137 -20.30 15.26 15.88
C THR A 137 -20.60 14.27 17.01
N HIS A 138 -20.61 12.96 16.73
CA HIS A 138 -20.78 11.94 17.78
C HIS A 138 -19.70 12.01 18.84
N ARG A 139 -18.44 12.21 18.43
CA ARG A 139 -17.33 12.37 19.37
C ARG A 139 -17.51 13.61 20.24
N LYS A 140 -17.83 14.76 19.63
CA LYS A 140 -18.05 16.01 20.36
C LYS A 140 -19.19 15.87 21.38
N MET A 141 -20.26 15.14 21.05
CA MET A 141 -21.37 14.88 21.97
C MET A 141 -21.04 13.89 23.09
N ALA A 142 -20.07 12.99 22.89
CA ALA A 142 -19.68 11.99 23.90
C ALA A 142 -18.63 12.50 24.91
N GLU A 143 -18.04 13.68 24.67
CA GLU A 143 -17.04 14.31 25.53
C GLU A 143 -17.67 15.31 26.54
N PHE A 144 -18.99 15.52 26.49
CA PHE A 144 -19.78 16.28 27.48
C PHE A 144 -20.40 15.33 28.52
#